data_AF-A0A0C3DZW3-F1
#
_entry.id   AF-A0A0C3DZW3-F1
#
_cell.length_a   1.000
_cell.length_b   1.000
_cell.length_c   1.000
_cell.angle_alpha   90.00
_cell.angle_beta   90.00
_cell.angle_gamma   90.00
#
_symmetry.space_group_name_H-M   'P 1'
#
loop_
_entity.id
_entity.type
_entity.pdbx_description
1 polymer ?
#
loop_
_entity_poly.entity_id
_entity_poly.type
_entity_poly.pdbx_seq_one_letter_code
_entity_poly.pdbx_strand_id
1 'polypeptide(L)' 'MIRIISPAFRKLKSFFKNIFIGLKHLELRKRKIVDVIPCAGYYEFKKDSDANDMTVQQYYRETYNIHIK' A
#
# COMPACT_ATOMS: atom_id res chain seq x y z
N MET A 1 -2.92 -10.38 16.20
CA MET A 1 -2.75 -11.49 15.23
C MET A 1 -1.30 -11.50 14.76
N ILE A 2 -0.45 -12.38 15.27
CA ILE A 2 0.95 -12.50 14.80
C ILE A 2 0.90 -13.21 13.45
N ARG A 3 0.87 -12.45 12.35
CA ARG A 3 1.03 -13.03 11.01
C ARG A 3 2.44 -13.58 10.90
N ILE A 4 2.58 -14.90 10.90
CA ILE A 4 3.83 -15.57 10.57
C ILE A 4 4.22 -15.11 9.17
N ILE A 5 5.20 -14.22 9.08
CA ILE A 5 5.68 -13.70 7.80
C ILE A 5 6.41 -14.84 7.10
N SER A 6 5.80 -15.35 6.03
CA SER A 6 6.36 -16.47 5.27
C SER A 6 7.77 -16.14 4.75
N PRO A 7 8.67 -17.13 4.62
CA PRO A 7 9.99 -16.92 4.03
C PRO A 7 9.92 -16.26 2.64
N ALA A 8 8.91 -16.61 1.85
CA ALA A 8 8.65 -15.99 0.55
C ALA A 8 8.35 -14.48 0.67
N PHE A 9 7.54 -14.08 1.65
CA PHE A 9 7.24 -12.67 1.88
C PHE A 9 8.48 -11.88 2.37
N ARG A 10 9.34 -12.49 3.19
CA ARG A 10 10.63 -11.87 3.56
C ARG A 10 11.52 -11.64 2.35
N LYS A 11 11.61 -12.62 1.44
CA LYS A 11 12.36 -12.48 0.18
C LYS A 11 11.77 -11.39 -0.70
N LEU A 12 10.43 -11.29 -0.79
CA LEU A 12 9.73 -10.23 -1.52
C LEU A 12 10.03 -8.84 -0.96
N LYS A 13 9.94 -8.67 0.37
CA LYS A 13 10.27 -7.40 1.04
C LYS A 13 11.73 -7.01 0.81
N SER A 14 12.65 -7.97 0.81
CA SER A 14 14.06 -7.72 0.47
C SER A 14 14.26 -7.33 -0.99
N PHE A 15 13.52 -7.95 -1.92
CA PHE A 15 13.59 -7.63 -3.35
C PHE A 15 13.22 -6.17 -3.63
N PHE A 16 12.20 -5.65 -2.95
CA PHE A 16 11.76 -4.25 -3.12
C PHE A 16 12.57 -3.22 -2.31
N LYS A 17 13.56 -3.66 -1.53
CA LYS A 17 14.41 -2.75 -0.77
C LYS A 17 15.17 -1.83 -1.72
N ASN A 18 15.06 -0.52 -1.50
CA ASN A 18 15.69 0.54 -2.32
C ASN A 18 15.22 0.65 -3.78
N ILE A 19 14.09 0.02 -4.13
CA ILE A 19 13.50 0.18 -5.47
C ILE A 19 12.74 1.51 -5.56
N PHE A 20 12.83 2.13 -6.74
CA PHE A 20 12.06 3.32 -7.11
C PHE A 20 11.05 2.97 -8.18
N ILE A 21 9.79 3.39 -8.00
CA ILE A 21 8.69 3.13 -8.94
C ILE A 21 8.16 4.44 -9.51
N GLY A 22 7.81 4.41 -10.80
CA GLY A 22 6.98 5.44 -11.42
C GLY A 22 5.52 5.07 -11.27
N LEU A 23 4.67 6.02 -10.92
CA LEU A 23 3.22 5.84 -10.92
C LEU A 23 2.69 6.56 -12.14
N LYS A 24 2.00 5.84 -13.04
CA LYS A 24 1.55 6.40 -14.34
C LYS A 24 0.67 7.64 -14.17
N HIS A 25 -0.11 7.72 -13.09
CA HIS A 25 -0.98 8.85 -12.78
C HIS A 25 -0.26 10.00 -12.04
N LEU A 26 1.02 9.81 -11.67
CA LEU A 26 1.88 10.80 -11.02
C LEU A 26 3.17 10.88 -11.83
N GLU A 27 3.07 11.41 -13.05
CA GLU A 27 4.15 11.46 -14.05
C GLU A 27 5.38 12.28 -13.59
N LEU A 28 5.26 13.03 -12.49
CA LEU A 28 6.22 14.05 -12.11
C LEU A 28 7.43 13.53 -11.29
N ARG A 29 7.37 12.34 -10.65
CA ARG A 29 8.52 11.83 -9.87
C ARG A 29 8.45 10.33 -9.56
N LYS A 30 9.58 9.62 -9.72
CA LYS A 30 9.77 8.28 -9.16
C LYS A 30 9.74 8.34 -7.63
N ARG A 31 9.07 7.37 -6.99
CA ARG A 31 8.97 7.25 -5.53
C ARG A 31 9.71 6.02 -5.04
N LYS A 32 10.44 6.16 -3.94
CA LYS A 32 11.10 5.02 -3.28
C LYS A 32 10.06 4.17 -2.56
N ILE A 33 10.10 2.86 -2.73
CA ILE A 33 9.30 1.94 -1.93
C ILE A 33 9.86 1.95 -0.49
N VAL A 34 9.01 2.28 0.48
CA VAL A 34 9.38 2.34 1.91
C VAL A 34 9.12 0.99 2.60
N ASP A 35 7.98 0.36 2.32
CA ASP A 35 7.64 -0.95 2.85
C ASP A 35 6.61 -1.68 1.97
N VAL A 36 6.43 -2.98 2.21
CA VAL A 36 5.41 -3.86 1.63
C VAL A 36 4.61 -4.48 2.78
N ILE A 37 3.30 -4.24 2.79
CA ILE A 37 2.39 -4.68 3.85
C ILE A 37 1.46 -5.76 3.29
N PRO A 38 1.31 -6.92 3.96
CA PRO A 38 0.37 -7.95 3.53
C PRO A 38 -1.07 -7.52 3.82
N CYS A 39 -1.99 -7.84 2.90
CA CYS A 39 -3.41 -7.48 2.97
C CYS A 39 -3.64 -5.99 3.23
N ALA A 40 -3.00 -5.16 2.41
CA ALA A 40 -3.07 -3.70 2.50
C ALA A 40 -4.52 -3.17 2.49
N GLY A 41 -5.49 -3.91 1.93
CA GLY A 41 -6.91 -3.53 1.95
C GLY A 41 -7.46 -3.21 3.35
N TYR A 42 -7.03 -3.94 4.38
CA TYR A 42 -7.46 -3.71 5.77
C TYR A 42 -6.64 -2.64 6.51
N TYR A 43 -5.62 -2.08 5.87
CA TYR A 43 -4.79 -1.07 6.51
C TYR A 43 -5.57 0.24 6.60
N GLU A 44 -5.71 0.75 7.82
CA GLU A 44 -6.34 2.04 8.10
C GLU A 44 -5.29 3.16 8.01
N PHE A 45 -5.65 4.26 7.36
CA PHE A 45 -4.82 5.45 7.28
C PHE A 45 -5.65 6.71 7.43
N LYS A 46 -5.01 7.75 7.96
CA LYS A 46 -5.56 9.10 8.01
C LYS A 46 -5.35 9.75 6.66
N LYS A 47 -6.44 10.16 6.04
CA LYS A 47 -6.41 11.01 4.87
C LYS A 47 -6.32 12.45 5.37
N ASP A 48 -5.39 13.23 4.83
CA ASP A 48 -4.96 14.55 5.37
C ASP A 48 -6.10 15.55 5.68
N SER A 49 -7.28 15.35 5.10
CA SER A 49 -8.46 16.22 5.24
C SER A 49 -9.65 15.60 6.00
N ASP A 50 -9.62 14.29 6.29
CA ASP A 50 -10.76 13.58 6.90
C ASP A 50 -10.44 13.21 8.36
N ALA A 51 -11.40 13.47 9.25
CA ALA A 51 -11.26 13.20 10.68
C ALA A 51 -11.31 11.70 11.03
N ASN A 52 -11.79 10.87 10.10
CA ASN A 52 -11.99 9.44 10.31
C ASN A 52 -10.90 8.63 9.62
N ASP A 53 -10.40 7.62 10.33
CA ASP A 53 -9.53 6.60 9.75
C ASP A 53 -10.29 5.86 8.64
N MET A 54 -9.68 5.71 7.48
CA MET A 54 -10.28 5.00 6.34
C MET A 54 -9.38 3.84 5.94
N THR A 55 -9.97 2.71 5.57
CA THR A 55 -9.20 1.58 5.04
C THR A 55 -8.73 1.86 3.61
N VAL A 56 -7.58 1.34 3.22
CA VAL A 56 -7.10 1.41 1.83
C VAL A 56 -8.15 0.85 0.87
N GLN A 57 -8.81 -0.25 1.22
CA GLN A 57 -9.86 -0.83 0.37
C GLN A 57 -11.03 0.14 0.17
N GLN A 58 -11.50 0.77 1.25
CA GLN A 58 -12.59 1.75 1.19
C GLN A 58 -12.19 2.95 0.33
N TYR A 59 -10.99 3.48 0.54
CA TYR A 59 -10.48 4.62 -0.23
C TYR A 59 -10.46 4.35 -1.75
N TYR A 60 -9.92 3.20 -2.17
CA TYR A 60 -9.84 2.86 -3.59
C TYR A 60 -11.22 2.55 -4.20
N ARG A 61 -12.13 1.98 -3.42
CA ARG A 61 -13.51 1.74 -3.86
C ARG A 61 -14.26 3.05 -4.06
N GLU A 62 -14.19 3.97 -3.11
CA GLU A 62 -14.94 5.23 -3.15
C GLU A 62 -14.34 6.24 -4.14
N THR A 63 -13.01 6.33 -4.21
CA THR A 63 -12.33 7.35 -5.04
C THR A 63 -12.19 6.91 -6.49
N TYR A 64 -11.97 5.61 -6.74
CA TYR A 64 -11.59 5.11 -8.07
C TYR A 64 -12.47 3.96 -8.57
N ASN A 65 -13.47 3.50 -7.80
CA ASN A 65 -14.26 2.31 -8.10
C ASN A 65 -13.40 1.05 -8.32
N ILE A 66 -12.26 0.95 -7.60
CA ILE A 66 -11.35 -0.19 -7.66
C ILE A 66 -11.59 -1.09 -6.45
N HIS A 67 -11.90 -2.36 -6.71
CA HIS A 67 -12.09 -3.38 -5.67
C HIS A 67 -10.79 -4.14 -5.41
N ILE A 68 -10.11 -3.78 -4.31
CA ILE A 68 -8.95 -4.53 -3.82
C ILE A 68 -9.49 -5.77 -3.08
N LYS A 69 -9.15 -6.97 -3.56
CA LYS A 69 -9.50 -8.27 -2.95
C LYS A 69 -8.49 -8.66 -1.88
#